data_AF-A0A3S1AWL6-F1
#
_entry.id   AF-A0A3S1AWL6-F1
#
_cell.length_a   1.000
_cell.length_b   1.000
_cell.length_c   1.000
_cell.angle_alpha   90.00
_cell.angle_beta   90.00
_cell.angle_gamma   90.00
#
_symmetry.space_group_name_H-M   'P 1'
#
loop_
_entity.id
_entity.type
_entity.pdbx_description
1 polymer ?
#
loop_
_entity_poly.entity_id
_entity_poly.type
_entity_poly.pdbx_seq_one_letter_code
_entity_poly.pdbx_strand_id
1 'polypeptide(L)'
;MFHGHKKSYYNSSRRAMTMAGFGRGQNFTEPQPNNYCPTFQGSERGSFSDTSSWSSSNDASEQWAESVREAQGSSRRPSVAKFVIETHIEELESIWLDDTLGDQKKKQLVISNRLSKVFRQTTKVPNPWEFILHVILGVSDYQEAKASTLAFTILVNFRNWADSAENFMKDTSEMESCLSQELRLLAFNSFSGKHIAFFNIACKAFRLNHEGNEYFLPVIRSRLQQNKLTEVANLVGSLGLQDHFSENEILIPLLLSDKVNMLEAYVASSQLQQTTLLSLLDHLCAKNTDILSFAQKANVRDIKGNKLSKKILSKFAVKLMKLYSIAPETCPNITENRAMGAIRYLLYKRYFEKSLGDGSWDDMVESTVGENRNLQQQFVEELIAYDLDEAARWASLYQLPDSALHPAVVDQCRKLKQAIELQPEGESQGRWMEVEENWESEADQAGAAERDKYYHLPLPESQIIMVDNRGQLKACLHRLTEPGTIIGIDAEWKPAMGMESVERVALLQLAVEKAVYLVDLVTLSETLTEPEWVDLAESIFCQESVIKIG
;
A
#
# COMPACT_ATOMS: atom_id res chain seq x y z
N MET A 1 -9.34 -28.57 48.83
CA MET A 1 -9.57 -27.67 49.98
C MET A 1 -8.61 -26.50 49.87
N PHE A 2 -9.09 -25.29 50.20
CA PHE A 2 -8.45 -23.96 50.14
C PHE A 2 -8.23 -23.41 48.70
N HIS A 3 -9.12 -22.56 48.14
CA HIS A 3 -9.40 -21.13 48.44
C HIS A 3 -8.10 -20.33 48.58
N GLY A 4 -7.77 -19.27 47.83
CA GLY A 4 -8.51 -18.42 46.90
C GLY A 4 -7.87 -17.02 47.02
N HIS A 5 -7.62 -16.31 45.92
CA HIS A 5 -7.67 -14.84 45.83
C HIS A 5 -7.34 -14.39 44.40
N LYS A 6 -8.39 -14.05 43.65
CA LYS A 6 -8.32 -13.15 42.49
C LYS A 6 -8.29 -11.71 43.03
N LYS A 7 -7.38 -10.87 42.51
CA LYS A 7 -7.51 -9.41 42.59
C LYS A 7 -7.63 -8.84 41.19
N SER A 8 -8.81 -8.26 40.95
CA SER A 8 -9.13 -7.31 39.90
C SER A 8 -8.61 -5.93 40.33
N TYR A 9 -8.07 -5.15 39.39
CA TYR A 9 -7.98 -3.70 39.54
C TYR A 9 -8.54 -3.01 38.30
N TYR A 10 -9.46 -2.10 38.60
CA TYR A 10 -10.22 -1.24 37.71
C TYR A 10 -9.41 -0.03 37.25
N ASN A 11 -9.85 0.50 36.10
CA ASN A 11 -9.67 1.85 35.56
C ASN A 11 -9.24 2.96 36.53
N SER A 12 -8.28 3.77 36.10
CA SER A 12 -8.15 5.16 36.54
C SER A 12 -7.83 6.07 35.35
N SER A 13 -8.80 6.93 35.04
CA SER A 13 -8.75 8.07 34.14
C SER A 13 -7.52 8.96 34.38
N ARG A 14 -6.82 9.37 33.31
CA ARG A 14 -5.96 10.55 33.36
C ARG A 14 -6.62 11.71 32.61
N ARG A 15 -7.01 12.69 33.43
CA ARG A 15 -7.45 14.04 33.07
C ARG A 15 -6.38 14.74 32.23
N ALA A 16 -6.86 15.42 31.18
CA ALA A 16 -6.14 16.47 30.50
C ALA A 16 -5.78 17.59 31.49
N MET A 17 -4.50 17.98 31.51
CA MET A 17 -4.02 19.19 32.17
C MET A 17 -3.92 20.28 31.11
N THR A 18 -4.92 21.16 31.12
CA THR A 18 -4.91 22.47 30.48
C THR A 18 -3.97 23.40 31.26
N MET A 19 -2.93 23.92 30.62
CA MET A 19 -2.24 25.14 31.05
C MET A 19 -2.70 26.27 30.14
N ALA A 20 -3.40 27.23 30.75
CA ALA A 20 -3.75 28.52 30.17
C ALA A 20 -2.66 29.53 30.51
N GLY A 21 -2.43 30.51 29.62
CA GLY A 21 -1.86 31.80 30.03
C GLY A 21 -1.17 32.63 28.95
N PHE A 22 -1.86 33.69 28.52
CA PHE A 22 -1.39 34.94 27.90
C PHE A 22 -1.03 34.90 26.39
N GLY A 23 -1.61 35.69 25.48
CA GLY A 23 -2.58 36.78 25.58
C GLY A 23 -2.07 38.06 24.89
N ARG A 24 -2.42 38.27 23.61
CA ARG A 24 -2.65 39.54 22.89
C ARG A 24 -3.47 39.13 21.64
N GLY A 25 -4.66 39.60 21.31
CA GLY A 25 -5.28 40.88 21.54
C GLY A 25 -5.33 41.64 20.21
N GLN A 26 -6.30 41.35 19.35
CA GLN A 26 -6.88 42.31 18.41
C GLN A 26 -8.21 41.79 17.82
N ASN A 27 -9.22 42.66 17.89
CA ASN A 27 -10.61 42.46 17.54
C ASN A 27 -10.82 42.42 16.03
N PHE A 28 -11.57 41.44 15.52
CA PHE A 28 -12.45 41.63 14.37
C PHE A 28 -13.75 40.86 14.60
N THR A 29 -14.85 41.59 14.59
CA THR A 29 -16.23 41.13 14.77
C THR A 29 -16.73 40.46 13.50
N GLU A 30 -17.06 39.17 13.55
CA GLU A 30 -17.86 38.48 12.53
C GLU A 30 -19.36 38.71 12.77
N PRO A 31 -20.16 39.05 11.73
CA PRO A 31 -21.60 39.03 11.80
C PRO A 31 -22.15 37.63 11.43
N GLN A 32 -23.07 37.12 12.23
CA GLN A 32 -23.82 35.88 11.96
C GLN A 32 -24.76 36.04 10.75
N PRO A 33 -24.95 34.99 9.92
CA PRO A 33 -25.95 35.02 8.87
C PRO A 33 -27.33 34.56 9.39
N ASN A 34 -28.31 35.44 9.21
CA ASN A 34 -29.74 35.15 9.31
C ASN A 34 -30.22 34.31 8.11
N ASN A 35 -31.04 33.31 8.43
CA ASN A 35 -32.19 32.76 7.70
C ASN A 35 -32.43 33.22 6.24
N TYR A 36 -32.60 32.27 5.31
CA TYR A 36 -33.92 31.90 4.73
C TYR A 36 -33.79 30.98 3.49
N CYS A 37 -34.88 30.24 3.25
CA CYS A 37 -35.31 29.51 2.04
C CYS A 37 -35.00 27.99 1.94
N PRO A 38 -35.92 27.20 1.36
CA PRO A 38 -37.31 27.03 1.78
C PRO A 38 -37.69 25.54 1.92
N THR A 39 -38.58 25.25 2.85
CA THR A 39 -39.31 23.98 2.93
C THR A 39 -40.23 23.80 1.73
N PHE A 40 -40.02 22.75 0.94
CA PHE A 40 -41.03 22.18 0.05
C PHE A 40 -41.65 20.97 0.75
N GLN A 41 -42.93 21.08 1.09
CA GLN A 41 -43.79 19.99 1.59
C GLN A 41 -44.65 19.44 0.43
N GLY A 42 -44.88 18.12 0.45
CA GLY A 42 -45.82 17.37 -0.38
C GLY A 42 -45.15 16.77 -1.62
N SER A 43 -45.19 15.46 -1.90
CA SER A 43 -46.31 14.54 -1.72
C SER A 43 -45.86 13.07 -1.52
N GLU A 44 -46.67 12.36 -0.74
CA GLU A 44 -46.93 10.91 -0.80
C GLU A 44 -45.82 9.92 -0.39
N ARG A 45 -45.97 9.44 0.84
CA ARG A 45 -45.43 8.16 1.31
C ARG A 45 -46.13 7.02 0.57
N GLY A 46 -45.47 6.44 -0.42
CA GLY A 46 -45.73 5.08 -0.88
C GLY A 46 -44.81 4.12 -0.11
N SER A 47 -45.37 3.34 0.81
CA SER A 47 -44.70 2.14 1.32
C SER A 47 -44.67 1.10 0.19
N PHE A 48 -43.55 0.96 -0.49
CA PHE A 48 -43.31 -0.15 -1.41
C PHE A 48 -42.24 -1.06 -0.83
N SER A 49 -42.70 -2.21 -0.34
CA SER A 49 -41.89 -3.40 -0.15
C SER A 49 -41.51 -3.94 -1.52
N ASP A 50 -40.40 -3.48 -2.09
CA ASP A 50 -39.88 -4.00 -3.36
C ASP A 50 -39.02 -5.24 -3.13
N THR A 51 -39.69 -6.38 -3.02
CA THR A 51 -39.14 -7.72 -3.24
C THR A 51 -39.44 -8.24 -4.66
N SER A 52 -39.96 -7.38 -5.56
CA SER A 52 -40.49 -7.74 -6.88
C SER A 52 -39.49 -7.64 -8.04
N SER A 53 -38.34 -6.96 -7.87
CA SER A 53 -37.42 -6.69 -9.00
C SER A 53 -36.43 -7.81 -9.31
N TRP A 54 -36.33 -8.84 -8.47
CA TRP A 54 -35.32 -9.90 -8.60
C TRP A 54 -35.86 -11.16 -9.29
N SER A 55 -37.17 -11.42 -9.23
CA SER A 55 -37.83 -12.47 -10.01
C SER A 55 -37.78 -12.17 -11.51
N SER A 56 -37.86 -10.90 -11.92
CA SER A 56 -37.80 -10.53 -13.35
C SER A 56 -36.42 -10.72 -13.98
N SER A 57 -35.35 -10.81 -13.18
CA SER A 57 -33.99 -10.98 -13.72
C SER A 57 -33.68 -12.43 -14.09
N ASN A 58 -34.24 -13.41 -13.35
CA ASN A 58 -34.16 -14.82 -13.72
C ASN A 58 -35.00 -15.11 -14.97
N ASP A 59 -36.25 -14.61 -15.02
CA ASP A 59 -37.12 -14.73 -16.20
C ASP A 59 -36.52 -14.05 -17.43
N ALA A 60 -35.93 -12.85 -17.29
CA ALA A 60 -35.28 -12.17 -18.40
C ALA A 60 -34.00 -12.89 -18.88
N SER A 61 -33.26 -13.53 -17.96
CA SER A 61 -32.08 -14.32 -18.32
C SER A 61 -32.43 -15.63 -19.01
N GLU A 62 -33.54 -16.29 -18.62
CA GLU A 62 -34.05 -17.49 -19.27
C GLU A 62 -34.65 -17.17 -20.64
N GLN A 63 -35.45 -16.10 -20.75
CA GLN A 63 -36.05 -15.63 -22.00
C GLN A 63 -35.00 -15.12 -23.00
N TRP A 64 -33.97 -14.42 -22.54
CA TRP A 64 -32.86 -14.00 -23.39
C TRP A 64 -32.00 -15.20 -23.80
N ALA A 65 -31.71 -16.12 -22.88
CA ALA A 65 -31.04 -17.37 -23.20
C ALA A 65 -31.86 -18.25 -24.15
N GLU A 66 -33.21 -18.20 -24.12
CA GLU A 66 -34.09 -18.87 -25.08
C GLU A 66 -34.07 -18.19 -26.46
N SER A 67 -34.08 -16.85 -26.51
CA SER A 67 -33.96 -16.10 -27.76
C SER A 67 -32.60 -16.32 -28.46
N VAL A 68 -31.53 -16.48 -27.69
CA VAL A 68 -30.19 -16.85 -28.20
C VAL A 68 -30.09 -18.35 -28.53
N ARG A 69 -30.80 -19.23 -27.79
CA ARG A 69 -30.94 -20.67 -28.07
C ARG A 69 -31.57 -20.93 -29.44
N GLU A 70 -32.50 -20.09 -29.89
CA GLU A 70 -33.13 -20.20 -31.21
C GLU A 70 -32.22 -19.69 -32.35
N ALA A 71 -31.28 -18.79 -32.07
CA ALA A 71 -30.48 -18.12 -33.08
C ALA A 71 -29.26 -18.93 -33.59
N GLN A 72 -28.81 -19.96 -32.87
CA GLN A 72 -27.60 -20.71 -33.22
C GLN A 72 -27.86 -22.22 -33.27
N GLY A 73 -28.19 -22.70 -34.47
CA GLY A 73 -28.28 -24.12 -34.76
C GLY A 73 -26.90 -24.79 -34.83
N SER A 74 -26.89 -26.08 -34.48
CA SER A 74 -25.86 -27.11 -34.76
C SER A 74 -24.71 -27.29 -33.75
N SER A 75 -24.70 -28.49 -33.15
CA SER A 75 -23.69 -29.11 -32.27
C SER A 75 -23.80 -28.81 -30.77
N ARG A 76 -24.78 -29.44 -30.11
CA ARG A 76 -24.87 -29.46 -28.63
C ARG A 76 -24.68 -30.87 -28.07
N ARG A 77 -23.95 -30.96 -26.95
CA ARG A 77 -24.00 -32.12 -26.06
C ARG A 77 -25.43 -32.26 -25.51
N PRO A 78 -25.92 -33.48 -25.26
CA PRO A 78 -27.25 -33.68 -24.68
C PRO A 78 -27.34 -33.02 -23.30
N SER A 79 -28.41 -32.26 -23.05
CA SER A 79 -28.62 -31.63 -21.72
C SER A 79 -29.13 -32.67 -20.71
N VAL A 80 -28.84 -32.46 -19.43
CA VAL A 80 -29.26 -33.36 -18.35
C VAL A 80 -30.78 -33.26 -18.16
N ALA A 81 -31.45 -34.42 -18.03
CA ALA A 81 -32.89 -34.44 -17.80
C ALA A 81 -33.25 -33.74 -16.49
N LYS A 82 -34.28 -32.87 -16.52
CA LYS A 82 -34.70 -32.04 -15.39
C LYS A 82 -34.91 -32.82 -14.08
N PHE A 83 -35.56 -33.99 -14.16
CA PHE A 83 -35.80 -34.84 -12.99
C PHE A 83 -34.51 -35.29 -12.28
N VAL A 84 -33.40 -35.46 -13.03
CA VAL A 84 -32.09 -35.83 -12.47
C VAL A 84 -31.53 -34.68 -11.65
N ILE A 85 -31.69 -33.44 -12.12
CA ILE A 85 -31.27 -32.23 -11.41
C ILE A 85 -32.08 -32.08 -10.12
N GLU A 86 -33.41 -32.18 -10.22
CA GLU A 86 -34.34 -32.09 -9.07
C GLU A 86 -34.03 -33.14 -7.99
N THR A 87 -33.82 -34.40 -8.40
CA THR A 87 -33.45 -35.48 -7.47
C THR A 87 -32.15 -35.16 -6.71
N HIS A 88 -31.15 -34.62 -7.39
CA HIS A 88 -29.88 -34.27 -6.75
C HIS A 88 -29.99 -33.03 -5.85
N ILE A 89 -30.86 -32.07 -6.18
CA ILE A 89 -31.15 -30.94 -5.30
C ILE A 89 -31.77 -31.44 -3.99
N GLU A 90 -32.81 -32.27 -4.05
CA GLU A 90 -33.47 -32.83 -2.86
C GLU A 90 -32.49 -33.61 -1.97
N GLU A 91 -31.63 -34.43 -2.57
CA GLU A 91 -30.59 -35.16 -1.85
C GLU A 91 -29.60 -34.23 -1.14
N LEU A 92 -29.11 -33.20 -1.82
CA LEU A 92 -28.13 -32.26 -1.26
C LEU A 92 -28.75 -31.41 -0.15
N GLU A 93 -30.01 -30.97 -0.31
CA GLU A 93 -30.75 -30.26 0.72
C GLU A 93 -31.01 -31.13 1.95
N SER A 94 -31.37 -32.40 1.75
CA SER A 94 -31.52 -33.36 2.84
C SER A 94 -30.23 -33.52 3.65
N ILE A 95 -29.07 -33.66 2.98
CA ILE A 95 -27.75 -33.74 3.64
C ILE A 95 -27.43 -32.44 4.38
N TRP A 96 -27.79 -31.30 3.82
CA TRP A 96 -27.52 -30.00 4.41
C TRP A 96 -28.31 -29.76 5.70
N LEU A 97 -29.58 -30.17 5.70
CA LEU A 97 -30.51 -30.03 6.82
C LEU A 97 -30.40 -31.13 7.88
N ASP A 98 -29.64 -32.20 7.61
CA ASP A 98 -29.47 -33.31 8.56
C ASP A 98 -28.59 -32.89 9.76
N ASP A 99 -29.21 -32.69 10.92
CA ASP A 99 -28.54 -32.34 12.17
C ASP A 99 -27.70 -33.48 12.76
N THR A 100 -27.89 -34.73 12.29
CA THR A 100 -27.18 -35.90 12.80
C THR A 100 -25.78 -36.07 12.21
N LEU A 101 -25.50 -35.48 11.04
CA LEU A 101 -24.20 -35.53 10.36
C LEU A 101 -23.08 -34.74 11.06
N GLY A 102 -23.41 -34.01 12.13
CA GLY A 102 -22.46 -33.27 12.96
C GLY A 102 -22.11 -31.89 12.38
N ASP A 103 -20.83 -31.51 12.49
CA ASP A 103 -20.37 -30.16 12.12
C ASP A 103 -20.42 -29.89 10.60
N GLN A 104 -20.32 -28.61 10.25
CA GLN A 104 -20.36 -28.15 8.86
C GLN A 104 -19.25 -28.76 7.99
N LYS A 105 -18.09 -29.12 8.55
CA LYS A 105 -16.99 -29.74 7.80
C LYS A 105 -17.35 -31.15 7.33
N LYS A 106 -18.02 -31.93 8.17
CA LYS A 106 -18.51 -33.27 7.78
C LYS A 106 -19.56 -33.17 6.68
N LYS A 107 -20.50 -32.25 6.79
CA LYS A 107 -21.51 -31.99 5.74
C LYS A 107 -20.84 -31.64 4.41
N GLN A 108 -19.87 -30.74 4.42
CA GLN A 108 -19.07 -30.39 3.25
C GLN A 108 -18.38 -31.60 2.61
N LEU A 109 -17.76 -32.48 3.41
CA LEU A 109 -17.09 -33.68 2.90
C LEU A 109 -18.07 -34.66 2.25
N VAL A 110 -19.26 -34.86 2.84
CA VAL A 110 -20.29 -35.74 2.28
C VAL A 110 -20.80 -35.18 0.94
N ILE A 111 -21.08 -33.88 0.88
CA ILE A 111 -21.48 -33.18 -0.35
C ILE A 111 -20.39 -33.34 -1.42
N SER A 112 -19.13 -33.09 -1.06
CA SER A 112 -17.98 -33.24 -1.96
C SER A 112 -17.92 -34.64 -2.59
N ASN A 113 -17.96 -35.68 -1.74
CA ASN A 113 -17.90 -37.08 -2.17
C ASN A 113 -19.10 -37.46 -3.07
N ARG A 114 -20.28 -36.90 -2.82
CA ARG A 114 -21.48 -37.14 -3.63
C ARG A 114 -21.32 -36.49 -5.00
N LEU A 115 -20.92 -35.22 -5.04
CA LEU A 115 -20.69 -34.48 -6.29
C LEU A 115 -19.62 -35.16 -7.15
N SER A 116 -18.47 -35.54 -6.57
CA SER A 116 -17.43 -36.27 -7.30
C SER A 116 -17.93 -37.59 -7.91
N LYS A 117 -18.81 -38.33 -7.22
CA LYS A 117 -19.42 -39.56 -7.76
C LYS A 117 -20.37 -39.27 -8.92
N VAL A 118 -21.13 -38.18 -8.85
CA VAL A 118 -22.05 -37.75 -9.92
C VAL A 118 -21.27 -37.33 -11.16
N PHE A 119 -20.20 -36.54 -11.00
CA PHE A 119 -19.40 -36.08 -12.13
C PHE A 119 -18.69 -37.20 -12.89
N ARG A 120 -18.36 -38.33 -12.22
CA ARG A 120 -17.80 -39.53 -12.88
C ARG A 120 -18.81 -40.26 -13.77
N GLN A 121 -20.12 -39.99 -13.65
CA GLN A 121 -21.17 -40.62 -14.44
C GLN A 121 -21.43 -39.85 -15.74
N THR A 122 -20.44 -39.83 -16.63
CA THR A 122 -20.46 -39.07 -17.89
C THR A 122 -21.64 -39.37 -18.82
N THR A 123 -22.24 -40.56 -18.71
CA THR A 123 -23.45 -40.93 -19.46
C THR A 123 -24.71 -40.24 -18.97
N LYS A 124 -24.79 -39.88 -17.68
CA LYS A 124 -25.92 -39.16 -17.08
C LYS A 124 -25.66 -37.66 -16.98
N VAL A 125 -24.40 -37.27 -16.81
CA VAL A 125 -23.95 -35.87 -16.69
C VAL A 125 -22.87 -35.61 -17.75
N PRO A 126 -23.28 -35.36 -19.01
CA PRO A 126 -22.34 -35.12 -20.12
C PRO A 126 -21.65 -33.76 -20.06
N ASN A 127 -22.21 -32.80 -19.31
CA ASN A 127 -21.61 -31.50 -19.02
C ASN A 127 -21.71 -31.17 -17.52
N PRO A 128 -20.64 -31.43 -16.74
CA PRO A 128 -20.61 -31.14 -15.30
C PRO A 128 -20.84 -29.66 -14.95
N TRP A 129 -20.38 -28.72 -15.80
CA TRP A 129 -20.54 -27.27 -15.57
C TRP A 129 -21.99 -26.81 -15.77
N GLU A 130 -22.67 -27.31 -16.81
CA GLU A 130 -24.09 -27.02 -17.03
C GLU A 130 -24.94 -27.63 -15.90
N PHE A 131 -24.66 -28.88 -15.55
CA PHE A 131 -25.37 -29.57 -14.47
C PHE A 131 -25.25 -28.83 -13.14
N ILE A 132 -24.02 -28.48 -12.73
CA ILE A 132 -23.83 -27.84 -11.42
C ILE A 132 -24.41 -26.43 -11.38
N LEU A 133 -24.40 -25.71 -12.52
CA LEU A 133 -25.06 -24.41 -12.63
C LEU A 133 -26.55 -24.54 -12.32
N HIS A 134 -27.24 -25.49 -12.95
CA HIS A 134 -28.65 -25.72 -12.67
C HIS A 134 -28.92 -26.20 -11.24
N VAL A 135 -28.07 -27.04 -10.67
CA VAL A 135 -28.19 -27.45 -9.26
C VAL A 135 -28.06 -26.25 -8.33
N ILE A 136 -27.06 -25.39 -8.53
CA ILE A 136 -26.84 -24.19 -7.70
C ILE A 136 -28.02 -23.20 -7.84
N LEU A 137 -28.60 -23.07 -9.04
CA LEU A 137 -29.75 -22.20 -9.26
C LEU A 137 -31.05 -22.73 -8.65
N GLY A 138 -31.15 -24.06 -8.50
CA GLY A 138 -32.36 -24.73 -8.01
C GLY A 138 -32.42 -24.94 -6.50
N VAL A 139 -31.31 -24.80 -5.77
CA VAL A 139 -31.34 -24.90 -4.29
C VAL A 139 -32.06 -23.70 -3.67
N SER A 140 -32.82 -23.98 -2.61
CA SER A 140 -33.68 -23.02 -1.92
C SER A 140 -32.96 -21.75 -1.41
N ASP A 141 -31.69 -21.87 -1.04
CA ASP A 141 -30.89 -20.77 -0.47
C ASP A 141 -30.01 -20.00 -1.47
N TYR A 142 -30.19 -20.25 -2.78
CA TYR A 142 -29.47 -19.56 -3.86
C TYR A 142 -29.61 -18.03 -3.79
N GLN A 143 -30.79 -17.53 -3.41
CA GLN A 143 -31.02 -16.09 -3.37
C GLN A 143 -30.15 -15.38 -2.32
N GLU A 144 -29.81 -16.05 -1.22
CA GLU A 144 -28.95 -15.50 -0.19
C GLU A 144 -27.47 -15.48 -0.60
N ALA A 145 -26.99 -16.54 -1.26
CA ALA A 145 -25.63 -16.65 -1.80
C ALA A 145 -24.50 -16.23 -0.83
N LYS A 146 -24.67 -16.51 0.48
CA LYS A 146 -23.67 -16.22 1.53
C LYS A 146 -22.73 -17.40 1.74
N ALA A 147 -21.60 -17.17 2.40
CA ALA A 147 -20.63 -18.24 2.71
C ALA A 147 -21.20 -19.39 3.56
N SER A 148 -22.31 -19.15 4.27
CA SER A 148 -23.01 -20.12 5.11
C SER A 148 -24.10 -20.90 4.38
N THR A 149 -24.30 -20.73 3.07
CA THR A 149 -25.37 -21.40 2.32
C THR A 149 -24.90 -22.70 1.67
N LEU A 150 -25.85 -23.58 1.38
CA LEU A 150 -25.66 -24.76 0.56
C LEU A 150 -25.20 -24.38 -0.85
N ALA A 151 -25.84 -23.38 -1.47
CA ALA A 151 -25.44 -22.90 -2.80
C ALA A 151 -23.93 -22.54 -2.87
N PHE A 152 -23.41 -21.83 -1.86
CA PHE A 152 -22.00 -21.45 -1.82
C PHE A 152 -21.11 -22.68 -1.57
N THR A 153 -21.56 -23.59 -0.69
CA THR A 153 -20.86 -24.84 -0.40
C THR A 153 -20.74 -25.73 -1.64
N ILE A 154 -21.81 -25.87 -2.42
CA ILE A 154 -21.81 -26.62 -3.68
C ILE A 154 -20.81 -25.99 -4.65
N LEU A 155 -20.85 -24.65 -4.81
CA LEU A 155 -19.95 -23.93 -5.71
C LEU A 155 -18.47 -24.09 -5.31
N VAL A 156 -18.14 -24.01 -4.02
CA VAL A 156 -16.77 -24.24 -3.53
C VAL A 156 -16.30 -25.66 -3.78
N ASN A 157 -17.15 -26.66 -3.50
CA ASN A 157 -16.83 -28.06 -3.76
C ASN A 157 -16.62 -28.32 -5.25
N PHE A 158 -17.47 -27.73 -6.09
CA PHE A 158 -17.33 -27.84 -7.54
C PHE A 158 -16.03 -27.19 -8.04
N ARG A 159 -15.70 -25.98 -7.57
CA ARG A 159 -14.42 -25.33 -7.88
C ARG A 159 -13.23 -26.21 -7.50
N ASN A 160 -13.26 -26.81 -6.31
CA ASN A 160 -12.18 -27.68 -5.84
C ASN A 160 -12.07 -28.94 -6.69
N TRP A 161 -13.20 -29.54 -7.08
CA TRP A 161 -13.23 -30.67 -8.00
C TRP A 161 -12.68 -30.29 -9.38
N ALA A 162 -13.08 -29.15 -9.94
CA ALA A 162 -12.66 -28.67 -11.25
C ALA A 162 -11.13 -28.50 -11.33
N ASP A 163 -10.50 -28.07 -10.23
CA ASP A 163 -9.04 -27.93 -10.08
C ASP A 163 -8.34 -29.25 -9.67
N SER A 164 -9.08 -30.27 -9.23
CA SER A 164 -8.52 -31.53 -8.70
C SER A 164 -8.02 -32.48 -9.80
N ALA A 165 -7.18 -33.45 -9.42
CA ALA A 165 -6.79 -34.55 -10.30
C ALA A 165 -7.95 -35.51 -10.62
N GLU A 166 -9.07 -35.43 -9.89
CA GLU A 166 -10.26 -36.25 -10.17
C GLU A 166 -11.07 -35.75 -11.37
N ASN A 167 -10.81 -34.53 -11.83
CA ASN A 167 -11.42 -34.00 -13.03
C ASN A 167 -10.74 -34.62 -14.27
N PHE A 168 -11.37 -35.65 -14.81
CA PHE A 168 -10.95 -36.35 -16.03
C PHE A 168 -10.97 -35.46 -17.28
N MET A 169 -11.57 -34.27 -17.22
CA MET A 169 -11.63 -33.29 -18.32
C MET A 169 -10.58 -32.18 -18.19
N LYS A 170 -9.71 -32.23 -17.17
CA LYS A 170 -8.81 -31.12 -16.80
C LYS A 170 -7.80 -30.71 -17.87
N ASP A 171 -7.37 -31.63 -18.73
CA ASP A 171 -6.23 -31.45 -19.65
C ASP A 171 -6.60 -31.41 -21.16
N THR A 172 -7.81 -30.99 -21.55
CA THR A 172 -8.26 -31.20 -22.94
C THR A 172 -9.27 -30.18 -23.50
N SER A 173 -9.32 -30.11 -24.84
CA SER A 173 -10.35 -29.41 -25.63
C SER A 173 -11.79 -29.79 -25.25
N GLU A 174 -11.97 -30.92 -24.55
CA GLU A 174 -13.26 -31.37 -24.03
C GLU A 174 -13.82 -30.43 -22.96
N MET A 175 -12.99 -29.88 -22.07
CA MET A 175 -13.43 -28.90 -21.07
C MET A 175 -13.84 -27.58 -21.73
N GLU A 176 -13.08 -27.09 -22.71
CA GLU A 176 -13.48 -25.92 -23.50
C GLU A 176 -14.78 -26.18 -24.29
N SER A 177 -15.00 -27.42 -24.74
CA SER A 177 -16.29 -27.78 -25.36
C SER A 177 -17.46 -27.85 -24.38
N CYS A 178 -17.21 -28.04 -23.08
CA CYS A 178 -18.23 -27.98 -22.02
C CYS A 178 -18.51 -26.55 -21.58
N LEU A 179 -17.49 -25.69 -21.57
CA LEU A 179 -17.57 -24.28 -21.21
C LEU A 179 -17.83 -23.43 -22.46
N SER A 180 -19.00 -23.58 -23.08
CA SER A 180 -19.35 -22.71 -24.20
C SER A 180 -19.50 -21.25 -23.77
N GLN A 181 -19.41 -20.33 -24.74
CA GLN A 181 -19.61 -18.90 -24.48
C GLN A 181 -20.99 -18.63 -23.84
N GLU A 182 -22.03 -19.35 -24.27
CA GLU A 182 -23.39 -19.24 -23.73
C GLU A 182 -23.45 -19.70 -22.28
N LEU A 183 -22.79 -20.82 -21.95
CA LEU A 183 -22.75 -21.31 -20.56
C LEU A 183 -22.01 -20.35 -19.65
N ARG A 184 -20.87 -19.80 -20.11
CA ARG A 184 -20.12 -18.78 -19.37
C ARG A 184 -20.96 -17.51 -19.17
N LEU A 185 -21.74 -17.11 -20.17
CA LEU A 185 -22.64 -15.95 -20.07
C LEU A 185 -23.81 -16.19 -19.12
N LEU A 186 -24.40 -17.39 -19.15
CA LEU A 186 -25.42 -17.79 -18.20
C LEU A 186 -24.87 -17.77 -16.77
N ALA A 187 -23.73 -18.43 -16.54
CA ALA A 187 -23.05 -18.41 -15.25
C ALA A 187 -22.72 -16.98 -14.78
N PHE A 188 -22.17 -16.15 -15.67
CA PHE A 188 -21.90 -14.75 -15.35
C PHE A 188 -23.17 -14.02 -14.91
N ASN A 189 -24.25 -14.10 -15.67
CA ASN A 189 -25.51 -13.44 -15.33
C ASN A 189 -26.12 -13.95 -14.02
N SER A 190 -26.03 -15.25 -13.75
CA SER A 190 -26.47 -15.85 -12.50
C SER A 190 -25.70 -15.32 -11.29
N PHE A 191 -24.38 -15.23 -11.37
CA PHE A 191 -23.55 -14.98 -10.19
C PHE A 191 -23.14 -13.52 -9.99
N SER A 192 -23.14 -12.69 -11.03
CA SER A 192 -22.61 -11.33 -10.99
C SER A 192 -23.41 -10.36 -10.10
N GLY A 193 -24.70 -10.62 -9.87
CA GLY A 193 -25.53 -9.83 -8.96
C GLY A 193 -25.50 -10.32 -7.49
N LYS A 194 -24.69 -11.33 -7.18
CA LYS A 194 -24.61 -11.96 -5.85
C LYS A 194 -23.44 -11.40 -5.03
N HIS A 195 -23.27 -11.93 -3.82
CA HIS A 195 -22.17 -11.52 -2.94
C HIS A 195 -20.80 -11.72 -3.60
N ILE A 196 -19.85 -10.80 -3.39
CA ILE A 196 -18.53 -10.79 -4.05
C ILE A 196 -17.77 -12.11 -3.89
N ALA A 197 -17.81 -12.70 -2.69
CA ALA A 197 -17.14 -13.99 -2.45
C ALA A 197 -17.74 -15.11 -3.31
N PHE A 198 -19.06 -15.10 -3.52
CA PHE A 198 -19.76 -16.06 -4.35
C PHE A 198 -19.34 -15.91 -5.82
N PHE A 199 -19.35 -14.68 -6.34
CA PHE A 199 -18.93 -14.38 -7.70
C PHE A 199 -17.46 -14.75 -7.94
N ASN A 200 -16.55 -14.44 -7.01
CA ASN A 200 -15.13 -14.74 -7.18
C ASN A 200 -14.84 -16.25 -7.26
N ILE A 201 -15.58 -17.08 -6.52
CA ILE A 201 -15.47 -18.54 -6.67
C ILE A 201 -16.07 -18.98 -8.01
N ALA A 202 -17.19 -18.40 -8.44
CA ALA A 202 -17.79 -18.70 -9.73
C ALA A 202 -16.87 -18.33 -10.91
N CYS A 203 -16.19 -17.18 -10.86
CA CYS A 203 -15.19 -16.78 -11.85
C CYS A 203 -14.13 -17.85 -12.06
N LYS A 204 -13.68 -18.49 -10.97
CA LYS A 204 -12.70 -19.58 -11.01
C LYS A 204 -13.32 -20.88 -11.51
N ALA A 205 -14.47 -21.26 -10.94
CA ALA A 205 -15.16 -22.51 -11.27
C ALA A 205 -15.57 -22.62 -12.75
N PHE A 206 -16.03 -21.52 -13.33
CA PHE A 206 -16.51 -21.43 -14.72
C PHE A 206 -15.50 -20.78 -15.67
N ARG A 207 -14.28 -20.48 -15.19
CA ARG A 207 -13.21 -19.83 -15.98
C ARG A 207 -13.69 -18.61 -16.74
N LEU A 208 -14.34 -17.69 -16.03
CA LEU A 208 -14.90 -16.47 -16.63
C LEU A 208 -13.79 -15.46 -17.00
N ASN A 209 -12.68 -15.47 -16.26
CA ASN A 209 -11.47 -14.75 -16.65
C ASN A 209 -10.66 -15.62 -17.63
N HIS A 210 -10.75 -15.29 -18.92
CA HIS A 210 -10.08 -15.98 -20.02
C HIS A 210 -9.89 -15.00 -21.18
N GLU A 211 -8.98 -15.31 -22.11
CA GLU A 211 -8.79 -14.50 -23.31
C GLU A 211 -10.09 -14.46 -24.15
N GLY A 212 -10.46 -13.27 -24.62
CA GLY A 212 -11.68 -13.07 -25.41
C GLY A 212 -12.97 -12.92 -24.58
N ASN A 213 -12.88 -12.75 -23.26
CA ASN A 213 -14.03 -12.53 -22.38
C ASN A 213 -14.72 -11.15 -22.52
N GLU A 214 -14.38 -10.40 -23.56
CA GLU A 214 -14.94 -9.08 -23.91
C GLU A 214 -16.46 -9.12 -24.14
N TYR A 215 -17.03 -10.28 -24.46
CA TYR A 215 -18.47 -10.45 -24.64
C TYR A 215 -19.28 -10.19 -23.35
N PHE A 216 -18.64 -10.09 -22.16
CA PHE A 216 -19.30 -9.64 -20.93
C PHE A 216 -19.48 -8.12 -20.86
N LEU A 217 -18.72 -7.34 -21.63
CA LEU A 217 -18.69 -5.86 -21.57
C LEU A 217 -20.08 -5.20 -21.74
N PRO A 218 -20.98 -5.65 -22.65
CA PRO A 218 -22.29 -5.03 -22.79
C PRO A 218 -23.11 -5.06 -21.48
N VAL A 219 -23.08 -6.19 -20.77
CA VAL A 219 -23.80 -6.35 -19.49
C VAL A 219 -23.15 -5.50 -18.40
N ILE A 220 -21.81 -5.46 -18.36
CA ILE A 220 -21.08 -4.65 -17.38
C ILE A 220 -21.34 -3.15 -17.61
N ARG A 221 -21.31 -2.68 -18.87
CA ARG A 221 -21.59 -1.28 -19.21
C ARG A 221 -23.03 -0.88 -18.89
N SER A 222 -24.00 -1.79 -19.09
CA SER A 222 -25.39 -1.56 -18.65
C SER A 222 -25.49 -1.35 -17.13
N ARG A 223 -24.76 -2.15 -16.32
CA ARG A 223 -24.69 -1.95 -14.86
C ARG A 223 -24.03 -0.64 -14.46
N LEU A 224 -23.01 -0.20 -15.21
CA LEU A 224 -22.37 1.09 -14.97
C LEU A 224 -23.35 2.25 -15.20
N GLN A 225 -24.18 2.18 -16.24
CA GLN A 225 -25.25 3.15 -16.51
C GLN A 225 -26.32 3.18 -15.41
N GLN A 226 -26.56 2.05 -14.74
CA GLN A 226 -27.42 1.95 -13.54
C GLN A 226 -26.77 2.48 -12.25
N ASN A 227 -25.60 3.12 -12.35
CA ASN A 227 -24.83 3.68 -11.23
C ASN A 227 -24.37 2.64 -10.19
N LYS A 228 -24.19 1.37 -10.60
CA LYS A 228 -23.71 0.28 -9.73
C LYS A 228 -22.19 0.18 -9.72
N LEU A 229 -21.50 1.29 -9.42
CA LEU A 229 -20.04 1.42 -9.53
C LEU A 229 -19.24 0.32 -8.81
N THR A 230 -19.60 -0.02 -7.57
CA THR A 230 -18.86 -1.03 -6.78
C THR A 230 -19.00 -2.43 -7.34
N GLU A 231 -20.19 -2.76 -7.84
CA GLU A 231 -20.43 -4.05 -8.50
C GLU A 231 -19.58 -4.12 -9.77
N VAL A 232 -19.65 -3.09 -10.61
CA VAL A 232 -18.86 -3.02 -11.85
C VAL A 232 -17.36 -3.14 -11.58
N ALA A 233 -16.82 -2.41 -10.61
CA ALA A 233 -15.40 -2.50 -10.25
C ALA A 233 -14.99 -3.94 -9.87
N ASN A 234 -15.81 -4.65 -9.08
CA ASN A 234 -15.55 -6.04 -8.74
C ASN A 234 -15.58 -6.96 -9.97
N LEU A 235 -16.59 -6.80 -10.83
CA LEU A 235 -16.75 -7.62 -12.03
C LEU A 235 -15.54 -7.43 -12.95
N VAL A 236 -15.20 -6.19 -13.26
CA VAL A 236 -14.09 -5.83 -14.15
C VAL A 236 -12.76 -6.32 -13.57
N GLY A 237 -12.49 -6.07 -12.29
CA GLY A 237 -11.26 -6.51 -11.64
C GLY A 237 -11.11 -8.03 -11.58
N SER A 238 -12.20 -8.77 -11.37
CA SER A 238 -12.18 -10.24 -11.32
C SER A 238 -12.06 -10.88 -12.69
N LEU A 239 -12.58 -10.21 -13.74
CA LEU A 239 -12.53 -10.67 -15.12
C LEU A 239 -11.26 -10.24 -15.87
N GLY A 240 -10.43 -9.36 -15.30
CA GLY A 240 -9.25 -8.85 -15.99
C GLY A 240 -9.57 -7.87 -17.12
N LEU A 241 -10.70 -7.17 -17.06
CA LEU A 241 -11.21 -6.32 -18.14
C LEU A 241 -10.90 -4.82 -17.92
N GLN A 242 -9.94 -4.48 -17.05
CA GLN A 242 -9.68 -3.10 -16.65
C GLN A 242 -9.31 -2.17 -17.83
N ASP A 243 -8.66 -2.71 -18.86
CA ASP A 243 -8.16 -1.93 -20.00
C ASP A 243 -9.29 -1.42 -20.94
N HIS A 244 -10.52 -1.89 -20.75
CA HIS A 244 -11.70 -1.45 -21.52
C HIS A 244 -12.46 -0.29 -20.86
N PHE A 245 -11.97 0.24 -19.74
CA PHE A 245 -12.58 1.32 -18.98
C PHE A 245 -11.57 2.46 -18.76
N SER A 246 -12.04 3.68 -18.95
CA SER A 246 -11.27 4.88 -18.67
C SER A 246 -11.20 5.16 -17.15
N GLU A 247 -10.20 5.94 -16.76
CA GLU A 247 -10.02 6.37 -15.36
C GLU A 247 -11.24 7.10 -14.81
N ASN A 248 -11.93 7.87 -15.66
CA ASN A 248 -13.12 8.64 -15.32
C ASN A 248 -14.35 7.77 -15.04
N GLU A 249 -14.39 6.54 -15.57
CA GLU A 249 -15.54 5.64 -15.40
C GLU A 249 -15.50 4.86 -14.09
N ILE A 250 -14.30 4.48 -13.63
CA ILE A 250 -14.15 3.60 -12.46
C ILE A 250 -13.18 4.16 -11.43
N LEU A 251 -11.91 4.40 -11.78
CA LEU A 251 -10.86 4.77 -10.82
C LEU A 251 -11.17 6.07 -10.06
N ILE A 252 -11.45 7.16 -10.78
CA ILE A 252 -11.73 8.47 -10.21
C ILE A 252 -13.00 8.44 -9.34
N PRO A 253 -14.14 7.87 -9.81
CA PRO A 253 -15.32 7.70 -8.96
C PRO A 253 -15.06 6.89 -7.68
N LEU A 254 -14.32 5.79 -7.74
CA LEU A 254 -13.99 4.99 -6.56
C LEU A 254 -13.14 5.75 -5.55
N LEU A 255 -12.14 6.50 -6.05
CA LEU A 255 -11.25 7.31 -5.23
C LEU A 255 -12.02 8.43 -4.50
N LEU A 256 -12.82 9.20 -5.25
CA LEU A 256 -13.53 10.37 -4.72
C LEU A 256 -14.71 10.00 -3.80
N SER A 257 -15.28 8.80 -3.97
CA SER A 257 -16.33 8.26 -3.09
C SER A 257 -15.82 7.54 -1.83
N ASP A 258 -14.51 7.59 -1.53
CA ASP A 258 -13.87 6.94 -0.35
C ASP A 258 -14.10 5.42 -0.33
N LYS A 259 -14.05 4.77 -1.51
CA LYS A 259 -14.19 3.32 -1.67
C LYS A 259 -12.82 2.65 -1.82
N VAL A 260 -11.89 3.00 -0.92
CA VAL A 260 -10.47 2.62 -1.00
C VAL A 260 -10.26 1.10 -1.07
N ASN A 261 -10.98 0.31 -0.28
CA ASN A 261 -10.86 -1.15 -0.31
C ASN A 261 -11.22 -1.74 -1.68
N MET A 262 -12.20 -1.14 -2.35
CA MET A 262 -12.64 -1.55 -3.69
C MET A 262 -11.63 -1.11 -4.75
N LEU A 263 -11.08 0.08 -4.59
CA LEU A 263 -10.04 0.63 -5.44
C LEU A 263 -8.77 -0.23 -5.38
N GLU A 264 -8.32 -0.60 -4.18
CA GLU A 264 -7.19 -1.51 -3.97
C GLU A 264 -7.43 -2.86 -4.67
N ALA A 265 -8.61 -3.46 -4.46
CA ALA A 265 -8.96 -4.73 -5.10
C ALA A 265 -9.02 -4.63 -6.64
N TYR A 266 -9.47 -3.51 -7.19
CA TYR A 266 -9.56 -3.26 -8.63
C TYR A 266 -8.19 -3.19 -9.32
N VAL A 267 -7.23 -2.49 -8.69
CA VAL A 267 -5.88 -2.31 -9.26
C VAL A 267 -4.93 -3.47 -8.96
N ALA A 268 -5.24 -4.31 -7.96
CA ALA A 268 -4.33 -5.35 -7.48
C ALA A 268 -3.81 -6.30 -8.59
N SER A 269 -4.61 -6.58 -9.62
CA SER A 269 -4.26 -7.48 -10.72
C SER A 269 -3.69 -6.79 -11.97
N SER A 270 -3.57 -5.45 -12.01
CA SER A 270 -3.10 -4.72 -13.20
C SER A 270 -2.04 -3.67 -12.85
N GLN A 271 -0.80 -3.92 -13.29
CA GLN A 271 0.34 -3.00 -13.10
C GLN A 271 0.08 -1.62 -13.73
N LEU A 272 -0.59 -1.59 -14.89
CA LEU A 272 -0.97 -0.37 -15.57
C LEU A 272 -1.88 0.48 -14.66
N GLN A 273 -2.94 -0.13 -14.12
CA GLN A 273 -3.89 0.55 -13.25
C GLN A 273 -3.27 0.98 -11.91
N GLN A 274 -2.31 0.22 -11.36
CA GLN A 274 -1.54 0.61 -10.17
C GLN A 274 -0.76 1.91 -10.42
N THR A 275 -0.06 1.98 -11.55
CA THR A 275 0.72 3.15 -11.95
C THR A 275 -0.18 4.35 -12.23
N THR A 276 -1.29 4.13 -12.95
CA THR A 276 -2.32 5.15 -13.22
C THR A 276 -2.91 5.71 -11.92
N LEU A 277 -3.24 4.86 -10.95
CA LEU A 277 -3.76 5.30 -9.66
C LEU A 277 -2.74 6.16 -8.90
N LEU A 278 -1.46 5.77 -8.89
CA LEU A 278 -0.42 6.55 -8.24
C LEU A 278 -0.21 7.91 -8.91
N SER A 279 -0.18 7.95 -10.24
CA SER A 279 -0.12 9.21 -11.00
C SER A 279 -1.31 10.13 -10.68
N LEU A 280 -2.52 9.56 -10.58
CA LEU A 280 -3.71 10.31 -10.18
C LEU A 280 -3.59 10.86 -8.75
N LEU A 281 -3.14 10.04 -7.79
CA LEU A 281 -2.93 10.46 -6.41
C LEU A 281 -1.87 11.57 -6.31
N ASP A 282 -0.80 11.48 -7.09
CA ASP A 282 0.25 12.49 -7.15
C ASP A 282 -0.27 13.82 -7.68
N HIS A 283 -1.02 13.78 -8.78
CA HIS A 283 -1.66 14.97 -9.36
C HIS A 283 -2.62 15.66 -8.37
N LEU A 284 -3.39 14.89 -7.60
CA LEU A 284 -4.29 15.43 -6.56
C LEU A 284 -3.52 16.03 -5.36
N CYS A 285 -2.27 15.61 -5.15
CA CYS A 285 -1.40 16.16 -4.11
C CYS A 285 -0.61 17.39 -4.56
N ALA A 286 -0.60 17.74 -5.85
CA ALA A 286 0.07 18.94 -6.35
C ALA A 286 -0.49 20.21 -5.69
N LYS A 287 0.37 21.22 -5.47
CA LYS A 287 0.02 22.43 -4.69
C LYS A 287 -1.18 23.19 -5.25
N ASN A 288 -1.22 23.36 -6.57
CA ASN A 288 -2.23 24.10 -7.31
C ASN A 288 -3.50 23.29 -7.63
N THR A 289 -3.53 21.99 -7.33
CA THR A 289 -4.71 21.17 -7.57
C THR A 289 -5.74 21.40 -6.47
N ASP A 290 -6.94 21.82 -6.88
CA ASP A 290 -8.14 21.80 -6.07
C ASP A 290 -8.96 20.55 -6.36
N ILE A 291 -9.14 19.72 -5.34
CA ILE A 291 -9.79 18.41 -5.46
C ILE A 291 -11.29 18.57 -5.73
N LEU A 292 -11.92 19.64 -5.24
CA LEU A 292 -13.35 19.87 -5.44
C LEU A 292 -13.65 20.24 -6.89
N SER A 293 -12.89 21.16 -7.48
CA SER A 293 -13.03 21.49 -8.91
C SER A 293 -12.65 20.32 -9.82
N PHE A 294 -11.66 19.50 -9.44
CA PHE A 294 -11.34 18.26 -10.14
C PHE A 294 -12.54 17.29 -10.14
N ALA A 295 -13.15 17.08 -8.99
CA ALA A 295 -14.29 16.17 -8.84
C ALA A 295 -15.53 16.64 -9.62
N GLN A 296 -15.78 17.95 -9.68
CA GLN A 296 -16.84 18.53 -10.49
C GLN A 296 -16.62 18.28 -11.99
N LYS A 297 -15.40 18.47 -12.49
CA LYS A 297 -15.04 18.17 -13.90
C LYS A 297 -15.21 16.69 -14.23
N ALA A 298 -14.93 15.80 -13.28
CA ALA A 298 -15.09 14.36 -13.42
C ALA A 298 -16.55 13.87 -13.29
N ASN A 299 -17.52 14.77 -13.08
CA ASN A 299 -18.95 14.45 -12.95
C ASN A 299 -19.27 13.43 -11.84
N VAL A 300 -18.49 13.43 -10.74
CA VAL A 300 -18.72 12.55 -9.60
C VAL A 300 -19.70 13.19 -8.63
N ARG A 301 -20.86 12.55 -8.44
CA ARG A 301 -21.97 13.09 -7.63
C ARG A 301 -21.78 12.91 -6.11
N ASP A 302 -21.16 11.80 -5.69
CA ASP A 302 -21.00 11.42 -4.29
C ASP A 302 -19.55 11.62 -3.81
N ILE A 303 -19.18 12.88 -3.56
CA ILE A 303 -17.84 13.25 -3.07
C ILE A 303 -17.84 13.26 -1.55
N LYS A 304 -17.00 12.42 -0.92
CA LYS A 304 -16.78 12.46 0.53
C LYS A 304 -15.62 13.39 0.88
N GLY A 305 -15.86 14.69 0.72
CA GLY A 305 -14.83 15.74 0.78
C GLY A 305 -14.02 15.81 2.08
N ASN A 306 -14.58 15.38 3.22
CA ASN A 306 -13.88 15.43 4.51
C ASN A 306 -12.68 14.48 4.63
N LYS A 307 -12.59 13.45 3.78
CA LYS A 307 -11.49 12.47 3.79
C LYS A 307 -10.49 12.64 2.64
N LEU A 308 -10.79 13.50 1.67
CA LEU A 308 -9.93 13.79 0.52
C LEU A 308 -8.89 14.88 0.83
N SER A 309 -8.27 14.84 2.02
CA SER A 309 -7.17 15.76 2.31
C SER A 309 -5.88 15.28 1.63
N LYS A 310 -5.05 16.22 1.14
CA LYS A 310 -3.73 15.90 0.53
C LYS A 310 -2.87 15.04 1.47
N LYS A 311 -2.97 15.23 2.79
CA LYS A 311 -2.29 14.41 3.81
C LYS A 311 -2.75 12.96 3.82
N ILE A 312 -4.06 12.70 3.70
CA ILE A 312 -4.61 11.34 3.66
C ILE A 312 -4.25 10.66 2.34
N LEU A 313 -4.39 11.37 1.21
CA LEU A 313 -4.02 10.86 -0.12
C LEU A 313 -2.53 10.52 -0.20
N SER A 314 -1.67 11.39 0.32
CA SER A 314 -0.22 11.17 0.40
C SER A 314 0.16 9.97 1.29
N LYS A 315 -0.55 9.74 2.40
CA LYS A 315 -0.39 8.50 3.20
C LYS A 315 -0.82 7.26 2.44
N PHE A 316 -1.94 7.34 1.72
CA PHE A 316 -2.46 6.23 0.94
C PHE A 316 -1.52 5.86 -0.22
N ALA A 317 -1.02 6.84 -0.97
CA ALA A 317 -0.05 6.61 -2.05
C ALA A 317 1.23 5.92 -1.54
N VAL A 318 1.77 6.33 -0.38
CA VAL A 318 2.95 5.64 0.20
C VAL A 318 2.67 4.20 0.58
N LYS A 319 1.47 3.90 1.12
CA LYS A 319 1.07 2.52 1.36
C LYS A 319 1.11 1.72 0.04
N LEU A 320 0.58 2.28 -1.06
CA LEU A 320 0.54 1.62 -2.36
C LEU A 320 1.93 1.47 -3.00
N MET A 321 2.78 2.50 -2.93
CA MET A 321 4.16 2.42 -3.43
C MET A 321 4.94 1.30 -2.74
N LYS A 322 4.78 1.15 -1.42
CA LYS A 322 5.38 0.02 -0.67
C LYS A 322 4.76 -1.32 -1.06
N LEU A 323 3.43 -1.38 -1.19
CA LEU A 323 2.71 -2.62 -1.51
C LEU A 323 3.06 -3.18 -2.88
N TYR A 324 3.25 -2.30 -3.87
CA TYR A 324 3.51 -2.68 -5.27
C TYR A 324 4.97 -2.49 -5.67
N SER A 325 5.86 -2.16 -4.72
CA SER A 325 7.28 -1.89 -4.96
C SER A 325 7.51 -0.87 -6.10
N ILE A 326 6.70 0.19 -6.12
CA ILE A 326 6.79 1.26 -7.11
C ILE A 326 7.71 2.36 -6.58
N ALA A 327 8.62 2.82 -7.43
CA ALA A 327 9.67 3.75 -7.06
C ALA A 327 9.12 5.17 -6.74
N PRO A 328 9.61 5.85 -5.69
CA PRO A 328 9.15 7.19 -5.27
C PRO A 328 9.13 8.25 -6.38
N GLU A 329 10.01 8.11 -7.36
CA GLU A 329 10.19 9.02 -8.49
C GLU A 329 8.94 9.10 -9.37
N THR A 330 8.06 8.10 -9.30
CA THR A 330 6.75 8.10 -9.98
C THR A 330 5.74 9.06 -9.36
N CYS A 331 5.99 9.55 -8.14
CA CYS A 331 5.11 10.46 -7.41
C CYS A 331 5.88 11.70 -6.90
N PRO A 332 6.30 12.61 -7.81
CA PRO A 332 7.13 13.76 -7.44
C PRO A 332 6.44 14.73 -6.48
N ASN A 333 5.15 15.04 -6.66
CA ASN A 333 4.44 15.98 -5.79
C ASN A 333 4.30 15.43 -4.36
N ILE A 334 4.06 14.12 -4.23
CA ILE A 334 3.95 13.46 -2.92
C ILE A 334 5.31 13.41 -2.23
N THR A 335 6.37 13.12 -2.98
CA THR A 335 7.75 13.10 -2.50
C THR A 335 8.17 14.47 -1.99
N GLU A 336 7.99 15.52 -2.80
CA GLU A 336 8.30 16.90 -2.42
C GLU A 336 7.51 17.35 -1.18
N ASN A 337 6.19 17.10 -1.14
CA ASN A 337 5.37 17.48 0.01
C ASN A 337 5.81 16.80 1.31
N ARG A 338 6.33 15.56 1.23
CA ARG A 338 6.88 14.85 2.40
C ARG A 338 8.21 15.41 2.83
N ALA A 339 9.12 15.64 1.89
CA ALA A 339 10.42 16.23 2.17
C ALA A 339 10.24 17.61 2.82
N MET A 340 9.31 18.43 2.34
CA MET A 340 8.92 19.68 2.99
C MET A 340 8.34 19.49 4.41
N GLY A 341 7.61 18.40 4.64
CA GLY A 341 7.17 18.04 6.00
C GLY A 341 8.34 17.74 6.94
N ALA A 342 9.36 17.03 6.46
CA ALA A 342 10.59 16.75 7.21
C ALA A 342 11.41 18.01 7.46
N ILE A 343 11.57 18.87 6.45
CA ILE A 343 12.22 20.18 6.56
C ILE A 343 11.55 21.04 7.64
N ARG A 344 10.22 21.14 7.63
CA ARG A 344 9.48 21.89 8.66
C ARG A 344 9.69 21.34 10.07
N TYR A 345 9.83 20.02 10.19
CA TYR A 345 10.17 19.38 11.46
C TYR A 345 11.60 19.71 11.90
N LEU A 346 12.57 19.70 10.99
CA LEU A 346 13.95 20.11 11.27
C LEU A 346 14.01 21.58 11.71
N LEU A 347 13.34 22.47 10.98
CA LEU A 347 13.23 23.90 11.34
C LEU A 347 12.66 24.05 12.75
N TYR A 348 11.62 23.27 13.08
CA TYR A 348 11.05 23.27 14.42
C TYR A 348 12.05 22.84 15.50
N LYS A 349 12.79 21.76 15.25
CA LYS A 349 13.82 21.26 16.17
C LYS A 349 14.96 22.25 16.38
N ARG A 350 15.44 22.89 15.31
CA ARG A 350 16.56 23.84 15.37
C ARG A 350 16.16 25.13 16.08
N TYR A 351 15.09 25.79 15.61
CA TYR A 351 14.79 27.16 16.03
C TYR A 351 13.87 27.25 17.26
N PHE A 352 13.00 26.27 17.49
CA PHE A 352 12.12 26.27 18.67
C PHE A 352 12.62 25.36 19.79
N GLU A 353 12.88 24.09 19.53
CA GLU A 353 13.34 23.16 20.58
C GLU A 353 14.82 23.36 20.94
N LYS A 354 15.62 23.88 20.01
CA LYS A 354 17.08 24.03 20.15
C LYS A 354 17.77 22.73 20.55
N SER A 355 17.22 21.61 20.07
CA SER A 355 17.68 20.26 20.36
C SER A 355 18.67 19.73 19.32
N LEU A 356 19.04 20.59 18.35
CA LEU A 356 19.85 20.21 17.19
C LEU A 356 21.08 21.11 17.06
N GLY A 357 22.27 20.48 17.10
CA GLY A 357 23.55 21.15 16.87
C GLY A 357 23.82 21.41 15.39
N ASP A 358 24.77 22.29 15.09
CA ASP A 358 24.99 22.81 13.73
C ASP A 358 25.48 21.75 12.73
N GLY A 359 26.40 20.85 13.10
CA GLY A 359 26.86 19.76 12.21
C GLY A 359 25.75 18.77 11.84
N SER A 360 24.96 18.35 12.84
CA SER A 360 23.81 17.45 12.63
C SER A 360 22.69 18.10 11.80
N TRP A 361 22.58 19.43 11.82
CA TRP A 361 21.61 20.16 11.02
C TRP A 361 21.96 20.13 9.53
N ASP A 362 23.22 20.43 9.17
CA ASP A 362 23.65 20.50 7.78
C ASP A 362 23.49 19.13 7.10
N ASP A 363 23.94 18.05 7.75
CA ASP A 363 23.80 16.68 7.25
C ASP A 363 22.34 16.27 7.01
N MET A 364 21.45 16.58 7.94
CA MET A 364 20.03 16.21 7.82
C MET A 364 19.27 17.04 6.79
N VAL A 365 19.65 18.31 6.62
CA VAL A 365 19.10 19.15 5.55
C VAL A 365 19.57 18.64 4.20
N GLU A 366 20.87 18.37 4.05
CA GLU A 366 21.44 17.85 2.81
C GLU A 366 20.83 16.49 2.45
N SER A 367 20.67 15.58 3.42
CA SER A 367 20.02 14.28 3.19
C SER A 367 18.54 14.39 2.81
N THR A 368 17.82 15.40 3.32
CA THR A 368 16.39 15.58 3.07
C THR A 368 16.11 16.34 1.77
N VAL A 369 16.92 17.35 1.45
CA VAL A 369 16.73 18.24 0.29
C VAL A 369 17.41 17.67 -0.96
N GLY A 370 18.63 17.15 -0.81
CA GLY A 370 19.45 16.62 -1.89
C GLY A 370 19.60 17.59 -3.06
N GLU A 371 19.64 17.04 -4.28
CA GLU A 371 19.82 17.79 -5.53
C GLU A 371 18.52 18.39 -6.11
N ASN A 372 17.37 18.23 -5.44
CA ASN A 372 16.09 18.69 -5.96
C ASN A 372 15.99 20.23 -5.88
N ARG A 373 16.19 20.90 -7.03
CA ARG A 373 16.12 22.37 -7.17
C ARG A 373 14.85 23.02 -6.63
N ASN A 374 13.69 22.39 -6.85
CA ASN A 374 12.41 22.91 -6.37
C ASN A 374 12.35 22.84 -4.83
N LEU A 375 12.83 21.74 -4.26
CA LEU A 375 12.89 21.56 -2.82
C LEU A 375 13.91 22.49 -2.15
N GLN A 376 15.07 22.70 -2.77
CA GLN A 376 16.09 23.67 -2.35
C GLN A 376 15.52 25.09 -2.28
N GLN A 377 14.78 25.50 -3.32
CA GLN A 377 14.13 26.81 -3.35
C GLN A 377 13.10 26.94 -2.21
N GLN A 378 12.21 25.96 -2.07
CA GLN A 378 11.17 25.98 -1.03
C GLN A 378 11.75 25.98 0.39
N PHE A 379 12.85 25.27 0.60
CA PHE A 379 13.56 25.26 1.88
C PHE A 379 14.10 26.65 2.22
N VAL A 380 14.79 27.30 1.27
CA VAL A 380 15.29 28.67 1.44
C VAL A 380 14.13 29.64 1.70
N GLU A 381 13.01 29.51 0.99
CA GLU A 381 11.82 30.34 1.22
C GLU A 381 11.25 30.20 2.63
N GLU A 382 11.14 28.97 3.16
CA GLU A 382 10.65 28.72 4.52
C GLU A 382 11.65 29.21 5.58
N LEU A 383 12.96 29.13 5.31
CA LEU A 383 14.01 29.62 6.21
C LEU A 383 13.94 31.13 6.46
N ILE A 384 13.44 31.93 5.50
CA ILE A 384 13.32 33.40 5.63
C ILE A 384 12.56 33.80 6.90
N ALA A 385 11.56 33.00 7.31
CA ALA A 385 10.76 33.27 8.49
C ALA A 385 11.51 33.04 9.82
N TYR A 386 12.66 32.35 9.78
CA TYR A 386 13.45 31.95 10.94
C TYR A 386 14.79 32.68 11.00
N ASP A 387 15.56 32.59 9.91
CA ASP A 387 16.93 33.09 9.82
C ASP A 387 17.28 33.46 8.37
N LEU A 388 17.43 34.77 8.14
CA LEU A 388 17.73 35.31 6.82
C LEU A 388 19.20 35.09 6.41
N ASP A 389 20.11 35.03 7.37
CA ASP A 389 21.53 34.80 7.11
C ASP A 389 21.75 33.34 6.68
N GLU A 390 21.11 32.41 7.38
CA GLU A 390 21.13 30.99 7.04
C GLU A 390 20.43 30.72 5.69
N ALA A 391 19.31 31.39 5.40
CA ALA A 391 18.67 31.33 4.09
C ALA A 391 19.62 31.77 2.96
N ALA A 392 20.39 32.85 3.18
CA ALA A 392 21.37 33.35 2.22
C ALA A 392 22.58 32.40 2.08
N ARG A 393 23.02 31.76 3.17
CA ARG A 393 24.06 30.73 3.16
C ARG A 393 23.65 29.56 2.27
N TRP A 394 22.49 28.95 2.52
CA TRP A 394 21.99 27.83 1.73
C TRP A 394 21.68 28.20 0.28
N ALA A 395 21.13 29.39 0.02
CA ALA A 395 20.91 29.87 -1.34
C ALA A 395 22.22 29.98 -2.14
N SER A 396 23.30 30.40 -1.47
CA SER A 396 24.64 30.49 -2.05
C SER A 396 25.25 29.10 -2.25
N LEU A 397 25.11 28.20 -1.26
CA LEU A 397 25.61 26.82 -1.32
C LEU A 397 24.97 26.04 -2.47
N TYR A 398 23.64 26.12 -2.61
CA TYR A 398 22.91 25.49 -3.72
C TYR A 398 23.05 26.22 -5.06
N GLN A 399 23.67 27.40 -5.07
CA GLN A 399 23.83 28.22 -6.28
C GLN A 399 22.49 28.52 -6.96
N LEU A 400 21.49 28.93 -6.18
CA LEU A 400 20.16 29.26 -6.72
C LEU A 400 20.21 30.61 -7.47
N PRO A 401 19.50 30.74 -8.61
CA PRO A 401 19.50 31.99 -9.37
C PRO A 401 18.71 33.09 -8.65
N ASP A 402 19.17 34.35 -8.75
CA ASP A 402 18.49 35.53 -8.18
C ASP A 402 17.00 35.62 -8.56
N SER A 403 16.61 35.13 -9.75
CA SER A 403 15.22 35.16 -10.21
C SER A 403 14.29 34.20 -9.47
N ALA A 404 14.83 33.17 -8.82
CA ALA A 404 14.07 32.19 -8.05
C ALA A 404 14.07 32.49 -6.54
N LEU A 405 14.80 33.53 -6.11
CA LEU A 405 14.96 33.87 -4.70
C LEU A 405 14.10 35.07 -4.31
N HIS A 406 13.70 35.11 -3.04
CA HIS A 406 13.03 36.28 -2.49
C HIS A 406 14.01 37.48 -2.46
N PRO A 407 13.57 38.73 -2.77
CA PRO A 407 14.45 39.89 -2.82
C PRO A 407 15.31 40.10 -1.57
N ALA A 408 14.74 39.82 -0.39
CA ALA A 408 15.46 39.91 0.88
C ALA A 408 16.68 38.96 0.97
N VAL A 409 16.58 37.75 0.42
CA VAL A 409 17.68 36.78 0.38
C VAL A 409 18.75 37.24 -0.59
N VAL A 410 18.36 37.75 -1.77
CA VAL A 410 19.28 38.27 -2.77
C VAL A 410 20.11 39.44 -2.21
N ASP A 411 19.47 40.39 -1.53
CA ASP A 411 20.15 41.51 -0.91
C ASP A 411 21.08 41.05 0.22
N GLN A 412 20.68 40.03 0.99
CA GLN A 412 21.52 39.47 2.05
C GLN A 412 22.73 38.72 1.48
N CYS A 413 22.57 37.92 0.42
CA CYS A 413 23.68 37.29 -0.30
C CYS A 413 24.69 38.34 -0.81
N ARG A 414 24.21 39.47 -1.33
CA ARG A 414 25.09 40.57 -1.77
C ARG A 414 25.86 41.19 -0.61
N LYS A 415 25.21 41.44 0.52
CA LYS A 415 25.86 41.97 1.72
C LYS A 415 26.92 41.01 2.28
N LEU A 416 26.62 39.72 2.32
CA LEU A 416 27.57 38.70 2.79
C LEU A 416 28.80 38.61 1.87
N LYS A 417 28.60 38.64 0.55
CA LYS A 417 29.71 38.69 -0.43
C LYS A 417 30.57 39.95 -0.27
N GLN A 418 29.96 41.12 -0.12
CA GLN A 418 30.67 42.37 0.13
C GLN A 418 31.43 42.37 1.46
N ALA A 419 30.86 41.77 2.51
CA ALA A 419 31.50 41.65 3.81
C ALA A 419 32.72 40.71 3.78
N ILE A 420 32.73 39.71 2.88
CA ILE A 420 33.87 38.82 2.64
C ILE A 420 34.95 39.54 1.81
N GLU A 421 34.57 40.30 0.78
CA GLU A 421 35.50 41.08 -0.06
C GLU A 421 36.21 42.22 0.68
N LEU A 422 35.64 42.73 1.77
CA LEU A 422 36.21 43.80 2.59
C LEU A 422 37.16 43.30 3.70
N GLN A 423 37.38 41.99 3.83
CA GLN A 423 38.36 41.44 4.78
C GLN A 423 39.78 41.51 4.18
N PRO A 424 40.79 42.02 4.93
CA PRO A 424 42.16 42.11 4.42
C PRO A 424 42.74 40.73 4.08
N GLU A 425 43.55 40.67 3.01
CA GLU A 425 44.08 39.50 2.27
C GLU A 425 44.99 38.53 3.08
N GLY A 426 44.70 38.28 4.36
CA GLY A 426 45.43 37.32 5.20
C GLY A 426 44.67 36.03 5.53
N GLU A 427 43.34 35.99 5.39
CA GLU A 427 42.51 34.86 5.85
C GLU A 427 41.36 34.50 4.88
N SER A 428 41.42 34.94 3.62
CA SER A 428 40.31 34.81 2.66
C SER A 428 40.64 33.92 1.45
N GLN A 429 41.21 32.75 1.71
CA GLN A 429 41.19 31.63 0.76
C GLN A 429 41.12 30.33 1.55
N GLY A 430 39.90 29.84 1.81
CA GLY A 430 39.67 28.52 2.43
C GLY A 430 38.48 28.39 3.38
N ARG A 431 37.73 29.45 3.71
CA ARG A 431 36.67 29.34 4.74
C ARG A 431 35.29 28.90 4.25
N TRP A 432 35.10 28.66 2.95
CA TRP A 432 33.77 28.32 2.39
C TRP A 432 33.75 27.07 1.50
N MET A 433 34.83 26.27 1.54
CA MET A 433 34.89 24.89 1.03
C MET A 433 36.02 24.21 1.82
N GLU A 434 35.74 23.08 2.44
CA GLU A 434 36.50 22.42 3.54
C GLU A 434 36.23 23.03 4.93
N VAL A 435 35.03 22.75 5.46
CA VAL A 435 34.95 22.41 6.88
C VAL A 435 35.56 21.01 6.98
N GLU A 436 36.89 20.93 7.11
CA GLU A 436 37.46 19.79 7.82
C GLU A 436 36.87 19.87 9.23
N GLU A 437 35.96 18.96 9.56
CA GLU A 437 35.43 18.82 10.91
C GLU A 437 36.58 18.44 11.84
N ASN A 438 37.30 19.43 12.36
CA ASN A 438 38.34 19.19 13.33
C ASN A 438 37.72 19.03 14.72
N TRP A 439 37.13 17.86 14.98
CA TRP A 439 36.64 17.41 16.28
C TRP A 439 37.71 17.43 17.39
N GLU A 440 39.00 17.50 17.04
CA GLU A 440 40.09 17.60 18.02
C GLU A 440 40.17 18.99 18.67
N SER A 441 39.74 20.04 17.96
CA SER A 441 39.84 21.43 18.41
C SER A 441 38.98 21.74 19.64
N GLU A 442 37.79 21.12 19.74
CA GLU A 442 36.88 21.28 20.88
C GLU A 442 37.30 20.41 22.07
N ALA A 443 37.85 19.21 21.80
CA ALA A 443 38.41 18.33 22.83
C ALA A 443 39.67 18.92 23.48
N ASP A 444 40.48 19.67 22.72
CA ASP A 444 41.69 20.37 23.19
C ASP A 444 41.43 21.64 24.00
N GLN A 445 40.23 22.22 23.86
CA GLN A 445 39.81 23.39 24.66
C GLN A 445 39.02 23.01 25.92
N ALA A 446 38.47 21.79 25.98
CA ALA A 446 37.93 21.23 27.21
C ALA A 446 39.09 20.91 28.17
N GLY A 447 39.25 21.73 29.21
CA GLY A 447 40.30 21.53 30.22
C GLY A 447 40.31 20.10 30.76
N ALA A 448 41.49 19.60 31.14
CA ALA A 448 41.73 18.20 31.54
C ALA A 448 40.72 17.59 32.54
N ALA A 449 39.98 18.40 33.29
CA ALA A 449 38.93 17.99 34.22
C ALA A 449 37.61 17.51 33.57
N GLU A 450 37.31 17.86 32.31
CA GLU A 450 36.10 17.37 31.61
C GLU A 450 36.33 16.06 30.85
N ARG A 451 37.58 15.80 30.45
CA ARG A 451 37.96 14.56 29.75
C ARG A 451 37.71 13.33 30.63
N ASP A 452 37.89 13.41 31.95
CA ASP A 452 37.67 12.27 32.87
C ASP A 452 36.19 11.91 33.12
N LYS A 453 35.21 12.65 32.58
CA LYS A 453 33.77 12.39 32.80
C LYS A 453 33.20 11.28 31.91
N TYR A 454 33.86 10.96 30.80
CA TYR A 454 33.35 10.06 29.77
C TYR A 454 34.28 8.86 29.60
N TYR A 455 33.72 7.74 29.14
CA TYR A 455 34.50 6.56 28.82
C TYR A 455 35.39 6.83 27.59
N HIS A 456 36.67 6.51 27.71
CA HIS A 456 37.63 6.58 26.60
C HIS A 456 37.95 5.18 26.12
N LEU A 457 38.03 5.02 24.80
CA LEU A 457 38.48 3.76 24.23
C LEU A 457 39.95 3.54 24.64
N PRO A 458 40.28 2.44 25.33
CA PRO A 458 41.65 2.19 25.80
C PRO A 458 42.61 1.73 24.69
N LEU A 459 42.13 1.65 23.45
CA LEU A 459 42.91 1.25 22.28
C LEU A 459 43.49 2.49 21.58
N PRO A 460 44.75 2.44 21.13
CA PRO A 460 45.30 3.52 20.31
C PRO A 460 44.65 3.52 18.93
N GLU A 461 44.59 4.68 18.27
CA GLU A 461 43.99 4.85 16.94
C GLU A 461 44.53 3.88 15.89
N SER A 462 45.81 3.49 15.98
CA SER A 462 46.40 2.46 15.10
C SER A 462 45.70 1.09 15.15
N GLN A 463 44.87 0.84 16.17
CA GLN A 463 44.06 -0.37 16.34
C GLN A 463 42.59 -0.15 15.95
N ILE A 464 42.23 1.04 15.47
CA ILE A 464 40.94 1.35 14.85
C ILE A 464 41.16 1.29 13.34
N ILE A 465 40.64 0.25 12.70
CA ILE A 465 40.96 -0.12 11.33
C ILE A 465 39.74 0.11 10.46
N MET A 466 39.82 1.05 9.52
CA MET A 466 38.81 1.22 8.49
C MET A 466 38.87 0.07 7.48
N VAL A 467 37.71 -0.47 7.13
CA VAL A 467 37.54 -1.56 6.17
C VAL A 467 36.60 -1.07 5.05
N ASP A 468 37.20 -0.54 3.99
CA ASP A 468 36.51 0.10 2.86
C ASP A 468 36.67 -0.66 1.53
N ASN A 469 37.49 -1.72 1.51
CA ASN A 469 37.76 -2.52 0.30
C ASN A 469 37.84 -4.02 0.57
N ARG A 470 37.75 -4.80 -0.53
CA ARG A 470 37.76 -6.28 -0.50
C ARG A 470 38.96 -6.89 0.22
N GLY A 471 40.15 -6.30 0.07
CA GLY A 471 41.38 -6.83 0.66
C GLY A 471 41.38 -6.71 2.17
N GLN A 472 41.00 -5.52 2.67
CA GLN A 472 40.84 -5.26 4.09
C GLN A 472 39.72 -6.11 4.69
N LEU A 473 38.60 -6.29 3.97
CA LEU A 473 37.49 -7.12 4.43
C LEU A 473 37.92 -8.57 4.67
N LYS A 474 38.69 -9.15 3.74
CA LYS A 474 39.24 -10.51 3.91
C LYS A 474 40.20 -10.61 5.09
N ALA A 475 41.05 -9.61 5.30
CA ALA A 475 41.95 -9.58 6.44
C ALA A 475 41.19 -9.45 7.78
N CYS A 476 40.15 -8.61 7.82
CA CYS A 476 39.24 -8.46 8.93
C CYS A 476 38.56 -9.81 9.25
N LEU A 477 37.93 -10.44 8.27
CA LEU A 477 37.26 -11.73 8.42
C LEU A 477 38.21 -12.83 8.91
N HIS A 478 39.42 -12.91 8.37
CA HIS A 478 40.43 -13.87 8.84
C HIS A 478 40.73 -13.69 10.33
N ARG A 479 40.81 -12.46 10.84
CA ARG A 479 41.03 -12.19 12.26
C ARG A 479 39.80 -12.52 13.12
N LEU A 480 38.60 -12.17 12.65
CA LEU A 480 37.37 -12.36 13.40
C LEU A 480 36.98 -13.83 13.57
N THR A 481 37.37 -14.68 12.61
CA THR A 481 37.02 -16.10 12.57
C THR A 481 37.98 -17.02 13.33
N GLU A 482 38.99 -16.45 14.00
CA GLU A 482 39.90 -17.21 14.86
C GLU A 482 39.12 -17.88 16.02
N PRO A 483 39.26 -19.20 16.24
CA PRO A 483 38.52 -19.91 17.27
C PRO A 483 38.69 -19.29 18.66
N GLY A 484 37.58 -19.08 19.37
CA GLY A 484 37.55 -18.45 20.69
C GLY A 484 37.53 -16.92 20.68
N THR A 485 37.44 -16.28 19.51
CA THR A 485 37.29 -14.83 19.40
C THR A 485 35.93 -14.38 19.97
N ILE A 486 35.96 -13.29 20.73
CA ILE A 486 34.78 -12.55 21.18
C ILE A 486 34.71 -11.27 20.36
N ILE A 487 33.57 -11.05 19.71
CA ILE A 487 33.31 -9.93 18.80
C ILE A 487 32.20 -9.08 19.41
N GLY A 488 32.50 -7.84 19.78
CA GLY A 488 31.53 -6.78 20.02
C GLY A 488 31.01 -6.24 18.69
N ILE A 489 29.69 -6.11 18.53
CA ILE A 489 29.05 -5.68 17.30
C ILE A 489 28.16 -4.48 17.62
N ASP A 490 28.35 -3.41 16.87
CA ASP A 490 27.45 -2.25 16.85
C ASP A 490 27.29 -1.78 15.40
N ALA A 491 26.28 -0.96 15.12
CA ALA A 491 26.02 -0.48 13.77
C ALA A 491 25.42 0.92 13.73
N GLU A 492 25.94 1.76 12.82
CA GLU A 492 25.39 3.08 12.51
C GLU A 492 24.56 3.04 11.22
N TRP A 493 23.43 3.74 11.23
CA TRP A 493 22.48 3.76 10.12
C TRP A 493 22.46 5.14 9.46
N LYS A 494 22.23 5.17 8.14
CA LYS A 494 21.97 6.44 7.46
C LYS A 494 20.71 7.09 8.05
N PRO A 495 20.74 8.40 8.36
CA PRO A 495 19.55 9.12 8.82
C PRO A 495 18.44 9.03 7.77
N ALA A 496 17.38 8.27 8.05
CA ALA A 496 16.25 8.15 7.14
C ALA A 496 15.22 9.26 7.44
N MET A 497 15.17 10.30 6.61
CA MET A 497 14.14 11.34 6.62
C MET A 497 13.40 11.35 5.28
N GLY A 498 12.06 11.45 5.31
CA GLY A 498 11.26 11.58 4.09
C GLY A 498 10.78 10.25 3.48
N MET A 499 11.07 10.00 2.20
CA MET A 499 10.56 8.85 1.43
C MET A 499 11.50 7.65 1.34
N GLU A 500 12.76 7.80 1.71
CA GLU A 500 13.64 6.65 1.91
C GLU A 500 13.17 5.85 3.11
N SER A 501 12.29 4.89 2.86
CA SER A 501 11.76 4.00 3.88
C SER A 501 12.63 2.77 4.11
N VAL A 502 13.79 2.71 3.44
CA VAL A 502 14.75 1.64 3.61
C VAL A 502 15.86 2.19 4.48
N GLU A 503 15.82 1.80 5.75
CA GLU A 503 16.94 2.02 6.66
C GLU A 503 18.15 1.28 6.05
N ARG A 504 19.24 2.02 5.81
CA ARG A 504 20.49 1.45 5.27
C ARG A 504 21.56 1.57 6.34
N VAL A 505 22.19 0.46 6.67
CA VAL A 505 23.36 0.47 7.55
C VAL A 505 24.50 1.18 6.81
N ALA A 506 25.09 2.18 7.45
CA ALA A 506 26.22 2.93 6.91
C ALA A 506 27.54 2.30 7.35
N LEU A 507 27.66 1.97 8.63
CA LEU A 507 28.87 1.45 9.25
C LEU A 507 28.54 0.26 10.14
N LEU A 508 29.36 -0.77 10.09
CA LEU A 508 29.32 -1.89 11.03
C LEU A 508 30.60 -1.88 11.85
N GLN A 509 30.48 -1.70 13.16
CA GLN A 509 31.61 -1.73 14.09
C GLN A 509 31.79 -3.15 14.63
N LEU A 510 32.98 -3.73 14.43
CA LEU A 510 33.35 -5.06 14.90
C LEU A 510 34.57 -4.95 15.81
N ALA A 511 34.33 -4.98 17.12
CA ALA A 511 35.36 -4.85 18.14
C ALA A 511 35.82 -6.22 18.64
N VAL A 512 37.13 -6.45 18.68
CA VAL A 512 37.78 -7.57 19.38
C VAL A 512 38.71 -7.02 20.45
N GLU A 513 39.25 -7.88 21.32
CA GLU A 513 40.04 -7.47 22.51
C GLU A 513 41.11 -6.39 22.24
N LYS A 514 41.73 -6.41 21.05
CA LYS A 514 42.88 -5.54 20.72
C LYS A 514 42.68 -4.66 19.49
N ALA A 515 41.52 -4.70 18.83
CA ALA A 515 41.28 -3.93 17.61
C ALA A 515 39.79 -3.67 17.41
N VAL A 516 39.46 -2.58 16.73
CA VAL A 516 38.11 -2.24 16.28
C VAL A 516 38.16 -2.12 14.76
N TYR A 517 37.28 -2.85 14.07
CA TYR A 517 37.11 -2.74 12.63
C TYR A 517 35.87 -1.91 12.35
N LEU A 518 36.04 -0.82 11.59
CA LEU A 518 34.95 0.02 11.10
C LEU A 518 34.69 -0.37 9.65
N VAL A 519 33.64 -1.15 9.42
CA VAL A 519 33.32 -1.68 8.09
C VAL A 519 32.38 -0.71 7.39
N ASP A 520 32.90 -0.01 6.37
CA ASP A 520 32.12 0.92 5.56
C ASP A 520 31.24 0.15 4.57
N LEU A 521 29.98 -0.06 4.97
CA LEU A 521 29.02 -0.80 4.17
C LEU A 521 28.54 0.01 2.95
N VAL A 522 28.67 1.34 2.97
CA VAL A 522 28.30 2.20 1.85
C VAL A 522 29.28 1.98 0.71
N THR A 523 30.59 2.14 0.96
CA THR A 523 31.62 1.93 -0.06
C THR A 523 31.70 0.47 -0.51
N LEU A 524 31.59 -0.48 0.42
CA LEU A 524 31.63 -1.89 0.08
C LEU A 524 30.42 -2.33 -0.76
N SER A 525 29.26 -1.69 -0.62
CA SER A 525 28.07 -2.02 -1.44
C SER A 525 28.26 -1.81 -2.94
N GLU A 526 29.17 -0.92 -3.33
CA GLU A 526 29.48 -0.65 -4.74
C GLU A 526 30.42 -1.69 -5.35
N THR A 527 31.12 -2.44 -4.51
CA THR A 527 32.17 -3.36 -4.94
C THR A 527 31.86 -4.82 -4.62
N LEU A 528 31.26 -5.15 -3.50
CA LEU A 528 31.00 -6.55 -3.13
C LEU A 528 29.88 -7.18 -3.94
N THR A 529 30.08 -8.45 -4.26
CA THR A 529 29.08 -9.31 -4.90
C THR A 529 28.20 -10.00 -3.85
N GLU A 530 27.02 -10.48 -4.25
CA GLU A 530 26.10 -11.20 -3.36
C GLU A 530 26.76 -12.38 -2.61
N PRO A 531 27.58 -13.24 -3.24
CA PRO A 531 28.30 -14.30 -2.51
C PRO A 531 29.28 -13.78 -1.46
N GLU A 532 29.92 -12.62 -1.70
CA GLU A 532 30.84 -12.01 -0.73
C GLU A 532 30.08 -11.43 0.48
N TRP A 533 28.86 -10.93 0.27
CA TRP A 533 27.96 -10.52 1.36
C TRP A 533 27.49 -11.71 2.19
N VAL A 534 27.17 -12.83 1.54
CA VAL A 534 26.83 -14.08 2.23
C VAL A 534 28.02 -14.58 3.04
N ASP A 535 29.22 -14.60 2.46
CA ASP A 535 30.45 -15.03 3.14
C ASP A 535 30.76 -14.15 4.37
N LEU A 536 30.58 -12.83 4.25
CA LEU A 536 30.67 -11.91 5.39
C LEU A 536 29.69 -12.28 6.50
N ALA A 537 28.41 -12.46 6.15
CA ALA A 537 27.36 -12.79 7.10
C ALA A 537 27.60 -14.16 7.77
N GLU A 538 27.97 -15.18 6.99
CA GLU A 538 28.25 -16.52 7.49
C GLU A 538 29.49 -16.54 8.39
N SER A 539 30.55 -15.83 8.00
CA SER A 539 31.81 -15.74 8.74
C SER A 539 31.63 -15.09 10.12
N ILE A 540 30.80 -14.05 10.22
CA ILE A 540 30.58 -13.34 11.49
C ILE A 540 29.46 -14.01 12.29
N PHE A 541 28.29 -14.23 11.70
CA PHE A 541 27.08 -14.56 12.46
C PHE A 541 26.86 -16.07 12.59
N CYS A 542 27.24 -16.87 11.59
CA CYS A 542 26.96 -18.31 11.57
C CYS A 542 28.06 -19.19 12.18
N GLN A 543 29.23 -18.62 12.51
CA GLN A 543 30.30 -19.38 13.16
C GLN A 543 30.03 -19.62 14.65
N GLU A 544 29.90 -20.89 15.05
CA GLU A 544 29.71 -21.31 16.44
C GLU A 544 30.99 -21.16 17.30
N SER A 545 32.16 -21.11 16.66
CA SER A 545 33.47 -20.99 17.30
C SER A 545 33.79 -19.58 17.83
N VAL A 546 32.92 -18.60 17.57
CA VAL A 546 33.09 -17.20 17.95
C VAL A 546 31.86 -16.70 18.71
N ILE A 547 32.10 -15.93 19.75
CA ILE A 547 31.05 -15.33 20.59
C ILE A 547 30.78 -13.93 20.09
N LYS A 548 29.51 -13.60 19.87
CA LYS A 548 29.07 -12.27 19.44
C LYS A 548 28.36 -11.58 20.60
N ILE A 549 28.75 -10.35 20.89
CA ILE A 549 28.16 -9.48 21.90
C ILE A 549 27.64 -8.26 21.16
N GLY A 550 26.37 -7.93 21.33
CA GLY A 550 25.72 -6.79 20.68
C GLY A 550 24.44 -6.43 21.39
#